data_AF-A0A949DXZ5-F1
#
_entry.id   AF-A0A949DXZ5-F1
#
_cell.length_a   1.000
_cell.length_b   1.000
_cell.length_c   1.000
_cell.angle_alpha   90.00
_cell.angle_beta   90.00
_cell.angle_gamma   90.00
#
_symmetry.space_group_name_H-M   'P 1'
#
loop_
_entity.id
_entity.type
_entity.pdbx_description
1 polymer ?
#
loop_
_entity_poly.entity_id
_entity_poly.type
_entity_poly.pdbx_seq_one_letter_code
_entity_poly.pdbx_strand_id
1 'polypeptide(L)'
;MSQAPAFAPPPENLGAVSSVITAPTASTLPLSKLAPEAALRRLELTIVRRLEGFLHGDHQGLLPGPGSETNDAREYVPGQDDVRKIDWAVTARTTTP
;
A
#
# COMPACT_ATOMS: atom_id res chain seq x y z
N MET A 1 -1.83 -34.55 27.75
CA MET A 1 -0.60 -34.48 26.93
C MET A 1 -0.80 -33.33 25.96
N SER A 2 -0.16 -32.18 26.21
CA SER A 2 -0.35 -30.96 25.40
C SER A 2 0.74 -30.93 24.32
N GLN A 3 0.36 -31.11 23.06
CA GLN A 3 1.28 -31.02 21.93
C GLN A 3 1.46 -29.54 21.61
N ALA A 4 2.65 -29.00 21.84
CA ALA A 4 2.98 -27.64 21.38
C ALA A 4 2.93 -27.62 19.84
N PRO A 5 2.37 -26.57 19.21
CA PRO A 5 2.43 -26.45 17.76
C PRO A 5 3.91 -26.42 17.34
N ALA A 6 4.27 -27.37 16.47
CA ALA A 6 5.62 -27.47 15.90
C ALA A 6 5.83 -26.35 14.88
N PHE A 7 5.99 -25.12 15.37
CA PHE A 7 6.41 -24.00 14.55
C PHE A 7 7.91 -24.14 14.30
N ALA A 8 8.28 -24.62 13.12
CA ALA A 8 9.68 -24.56 12.67
C ALA A 8 10.09 -23.08 12.59
N PRO A 9 11.23 -22.69 13.17
CA PRO A 9 11.70 -21.32 13.02
C PRO A 9 11.85 -21.01 11.53
N PRO A 10 11.31 -19.88 11.03
CA PRO A 10 11.46 -19.53 9.64
C PRO A 10 12.96 -19.45 9.33
N PRO A 11 13.39 -19.88 8.13
CA PRO A 11 14.76 -19.64 7.69
C PRO A 11 15.07 -18.16 7.86
N GLU A 12 16.32 -17.81 8.20
CA GLU A 12 16.81 -16.48 8.62
C GLU A 12 16.63 -15.34 7.58
N ASN A 13 15.43 -15.18 7.01
CA ASN A 13 15.03 -14.10 6.14
C ASN A 13 14.54 -12.94 7.01
N LEU A 14 15.50 -12.28 7.67
CA LEU A 14 15.30 -11.08 8.48
C LEU A 14 14.56 -9.95 7.73
N GLY A 15 14.55 -9.98 6.40
CA GLY A 15 13.81 -9.04 5.56
C GLY A 15 12.29 -9.06 5.76
N ALA A 16 11.67 -10.23 5.88
CA ALA A 16 10.23 -10.33 6.12
C ALA A 16 9.87 -9.67 7.46
N VAL A 17 10.68 -9.96 8.49
CA VAL A 17 10.54 -9.44 9.85
C VAL A 17 10.70 -7.92 9.87
N SER A 18 11.65 -7.37 9.10
CA SER A 18 11.84 -5.92 8.98
C SER A 18 10.58 -5.19 8.47
N SER A 19 9.82 -5.81 7.56
CA SER A 19 8.57 -5.23 7.03
C SER A 19 7.46 -5.12 8.07
N VAL A 20 7.53 -5.90 9.15
CA VAL A 20 6.54 -5.90 10.24
C VAL A 20 6.87 -4.85 11.29
N ILE A 21 8.16 -4.52 11.44
CA ILE A 21 8.67 -3.68 12.53
C ILE A 21 8.77 -2.21 12.11
N THR A 22 8.95 -1.92 10.82
CA THR A 22 9.05 -0.55 10.30
C THR A 22 8.40 -0.40 8.92
N ALA A 23 8.05 0.84 8.56
CA ALA A 23 7.55 1.15 7.22
C ALA A 23 8.66 0.86 6.19
N PRO A 24 8.43 -0.05 5.22
CA PRO A 24 9.43 -0.38 4.23
C PRO A 24 9.61 0.80 3.26
N THR A 25 10.82 1.35 3.20
CA THR A 25 11.21 2.38 2.23
C THR A 25 11.85 1.79 0.97
N ALA A 26 12.14 0.49 0.99
CA ALA A 26 12.68 -0.28 -0.13
C ALA A 26 12.23 -1.74 -0.01
N SER A 27 12.50 -2.54 -1.05
CA SER A 27 12.20 -3.96 -1.01
C SER A 27 12.99 -4.66 0.09
N THR A 28 12.28 -5.30 1.01
CA THR A 28 12.85 -6.02 2.16
C THR A 28 13.14 -7.49 1.83
N LEU A 29 12.57 -8.03 0.73
CA LEU A 29 12.81 -9.37 0.23
C LEU A 29 12.90 -9.38 -1.30
N PRO A 30 13.84 -10.14 -1.90
CA PRO A 30 13.87 -10.29 -3.36
C PRO A 30 12.61 -11.01 -3.86
N LEU A 31 12.03 -10.52 -4.96
CA LEU A 31 10.78 -11.04 -5.53
C LEU A 31 10.87 -12.54 -5.87
N SER A 32 12.04 -13.02 -6.30
CA SER A 32 12.30 -14.44 -6.57
C SER A 32 12.06 -15.38 -5.40
N LYS A 33 12.02 -14.86 -4.15
CA LYS A 33 11.66 -15.63 -2.95
C LYS A 33 10.15 -15.69 -2.70
N LEU A 34 9.34 -14.85 -3.35
CA LEU A 34 7.90 -14.74 -3.13
C LEU A 34 7.08 -15.56 -4.12
N ALA A 35 7.50 -15.67 -5.38
CA ALA A 35 6.78 -16.41 -6.40
C ALA A 35 7.70 -16.80 -7.58
N PRO A 36 7.28 -17.77 -8.42
CA PRO A 36 7.96 -18.06 -9.68
C PRO A 36 8.06 -16.81 -10.56
N GLU A 37 9.22 -16.60 -11.19
CA GLU A 37 9.53 -15.47 -12.08
C GLU A 37 8.42 -15.17 -13.11
N ALA A 38 7.85 -16.22 -13.72
CA ALA A 38 6.79 -16.07 -14.72
C ALA A 38 5.49 -15.45 -14.16
N ALA A 39 5.19 -15.69 -12.89
CA ALA A 39 4.04 -15.08 -12.22
C ALA A 39 4.32 -13.61 -11.87
N LEU A 40 5.53 -13.30 -11.44
CA LEU A 40 5.96 -11.95 -11.07
C LEU A 40 6.00 -10.99 -12.26
N ARG A 41 6.43 -11.45 -13.44
CA ARG A 41 6.41 -10.65 -14.69
C ARG A 41 5.04 -10.10 -15.04
N ARG A 42 3.96 -10.72 -14.56
CA ARG A 42 2.58 -10.27 -14.80
C ARG A 42 2.19 -9.10 -13.88
N LEU A 43 2.97 -8.86 -12.83
CA LEU A 43 2.79 -7.79 -11.84
C LEU A 43 3.78 -6.63 -12.06
N GLU A 44 4.75 -6.80 -12.96
CA GLU A 44 5.71 -5.75 -13.28
C GLU A 44 5.03 -4.62 -14.07
N LEU A 45 5.00 -3.44 -13.47
CA LEU A 45 4.57 -2.21 -14.15
C LEU A 45 5.81 -1.50 -14.68
N THR A 46 5.97 -1.47 -16.00
CA THR A 46 7.03 -0.69 -16.64
C THR A 46 6.67 0.79 -16.64
N ILE A 47 7.46 1.60 -15.94
CA ILE A 47 7.35 3.05 -15.99
C ILE A 47 7.96 3.53 -17.30
N VAL A 48 7.13 3.85 -18.30
CA VAL A 48 7.57 4.25 -19.65
C VAL A 48 8.02 5.71 -19.77
N ARG A 49 7.76 6.53 -18.74
CA ARG A 49 8.18 7.94 -18.66
C ARG A 49 8.40 8.31 -17.21
N ARG A 50 9.30 9.27 -16.93
CA ARG A 50 9.49 9.76 -15.57
C ARG A 50 8.13 10.20 -15.01
N LEU A 51 7.77 9.64 -13.86
CA LEU A 51 6.69 10.17 -13.03
C LEU A 51 7.24 11.47 -12.43
N GLU A 52 7.24 12.53 -13.22
CA GLU A 52 7.31 13.88 -12.65
C GLU A 52 6.17 13.97 -11.63
N GLY A 53 6.41 14.57 -10.46
CA GLY A 53 5.42 14.79 -9.40
C GLY A 53 4.32 15.77 -9.80
N PHE A 54 3.75 15.57 -10.99
CA PHE A 54 2.91 16.46 -11.77
C PHE A 54 1.45 16.45 -11.30
N LEU A 55 1.25 16.29 -9.99
CA LEU A 55 -0.04 16.50 -9.34
C LEU A 55 -0.09 17.81 -8.56
N HIS A 56 1.05 18.49 -8.40
CA HIS A 56 1.09 19.88 -7.95
C HIS A 56 1.40 20.73 -9.17
N GLY A 57 0.48 21.61 -9.56
CA GLY A 57 0.77 22.61 -10.58
C GLY A 57 1.91 23.53 -10.12
N ASP A 58 2.45 24.34 -11.04
CA ASP A 58 3.51 25.32 -10.75
C ASP A 58 3.10 26.36 -9.68
N HIS A 59 1.83 26.35 -9.27
CA HIS A 59 1.25 27.20 -8.25
C HIS A 59 0.48 26.36 -7.24
N GLN A 60 0.64 26.70 -5.95
CA GLN A 60 -0.23 26.19 -4.91
C GLN A 60 -1.66 26.70 -5.13
N GLY A 61 -2.64 25.81 -5.05
CA GLY A 61 -4.05 26.19 -5.02
C GLY A 61 -4.36 27.01 -3.77
N LEU A 62 -5.30 27.95 -3.88
CA LEU A 62 -5.76 28.77 -2.75
C LEU A 62 -6.54 27.97 -1.69
N LEU A 63 -7.07 26.81 -2.09
CA LEU A 63 -7.87 25.93 -1.24
C LEU A 63 -7.16 24.58 -1.10
N PRO A 64 -7.20 23.95 0.08
CA PRO A 64 -6.76 22.58 0.25
C PRO A 64 -7.48 21.66 -0.75
N GLY A 65 -6.73 20.78 -1.40
CA GLY A 65 -7.32 19.75 -2.25
C GLY A 65 -8.07 18.72 -1.40
N PRO A 66 -9.04 17.98 -1.97
CA PRO A 66 -9.72 16.91 -1.26
C PRO A 66 -8.70 15.91 -0.66
N GLY A 67 -8.85 15.60 0.63
CA GLY A 67 -7.92 14.72 1.37
C GLY A 67 -6.65 15.42 1.87
N SER A 68 -6.57 16.76 1.77
CA SER A 68 -5.49 17.54 2.39
C SER A 68 -5.67 17.69 3.89
N GLU A 69 -6.92 17.65 4.37
CA GLU A 69 -7.23 17.67 5.80
C GLU A 69 -7.58 16.27 6.29
N THR A 70 -7.01 15.86 7.43
CA THR A 70 -7.30 14.57 8.06
C THR A 70 -8.79 14.40 8.39
N ASN A 71 -9.53 15.51 8.55
CA ASN A 71 -10.96 15.52 8.84
C ASN A 71 -11.86 15.46 7.59
N ASP A 72 -11.29 15.43 6.39
CA ASP A 72 -12.06 15.23 5.15
C ASP A 72 -12.49 13.76 4.97
N ALA A 73 -11.89 12.84 5.75
CA ALA A 73 -12.24 11.44 5.73
C ALA A 73 -13.67 11.23 6.25
N ARG A 74 -14.53 10.71 5.38
CA ARG A 74 -15.92 10.34 5.70
C ARG A 74 -16.25 8.98 5.09
N GLU A 75 -17.24 8.31 5.65
CA GLU A 75 -17.76 7.04 5.11
C GLU A 75 -18.39 7.27 3.73
N TYR A 76 -18.10 6.39 2.79
CA TYR A 76 -18.65 6.45 1.45
C TYR A 76 -20.14 6.12 1.45
N VAL A 77 -20.93 6.94 0.75
CA VAL A 77 -22.37 6.67 0.56
C VAL A 77 -22.63 6.20 -0.87
N PRO A 78 -22.98 4.91 -1.09
CA PRO A 78 -23.27 4.38 -2.42
C PRO A 78 -24.37 5.17 -3.13
N GLY A 79 -24.14 5.55 -4.39
CA GLY A 79 -25.10 6.25 -5.24
C GLY A 79 -25.15 7.77 -5.05
N GLN A 80 -24.62 8.29 -3.94
CA GLN A 80 -24.45 9.74 -3.72
C GLN A 80 -23.01 10.17 -4.00
N ASP A 81 -22.05 9.32 -3.63
CA ASP A 81 -20.64 9.62 -3.73
C ASP A 81 -20.01 8.99 -4.97
N ASP A 82 -19.08 9.71 -5.59
CA ASP A 82 -18.22 9.16 -6.63
C ASP A 82 -17.13 8.31 -5.96
N VAL A 83 -16.94 7.08 -6.45
CA VAL A 83 -15.87 6.15 -6.02
C VAL A 83 -14.48 6.80 -6.04
N ARG A 84 -14.26 7.79 -6.92
CA ARG A 84 -12.99 8.55 -6.97
C ARG A 84 -12.72 9.38 -5.72
N LYS A 85 -13.74 9.62 -4.90
CA LYS A 85 -13.62 10.36 -3.64
C LYS A 85 -13.27 9.46 -2.44
N ILE A 86 -13.23 8.14 -2.63
CA ILE A 86 -12.86 7.21 -1.56
C ILE A 86 -11.37 7.39 -1.23
N ASP A 87 -11.08 7.67 0.05
CA ASP A 87 -9.73 7.56 0.58
C ASP A 87 -9.43 6.09 0.87
N TRP A 88 -8.77 5.43 -0.09
CA TRP A 88 -8.41 4.02 0.03
C TRP A 88 -7.45 3.73 1.18
N ALA A 89 -6.65 4.69 1.64
CA ALA A 89 -5.77 4.48 2.77
C ALA A 89 -6.56 4.46 4.08
N VAL A 90 -7.61 5.27 4.21
CA VAL A 90 -8.55 5.20 5.33
C VAL A 90 -9.34 3.90 5.26
N THR A 91 -9.94 3.57 4.12
CA THR A 91 -10.69 2.31 3.91
C THR A 91 -9.86 1.07 4.24
N ALA A 92 -8.57 1.05 3.88
CA ALA A 92 -7.68 -0.07 4.20
C ALA A 92 -7.48 -0.26 5.71
N ARG A 93 -7.50 0.83 6.49
CA ARG A 93 -7.34 0.79 7.95
C ARG A 93 -8.65 0.52 8.69
N THR A 94 -9.77 1.06 8.20
CA THR A 94 -11.10 0.90 8.81
C THR A 94 -11.85 -0.33 8.31
N THR A 95 -11.39 -0.94 7.21
CA THR A 95 -12.07 -2.02 6.47
C THR A 95 -13.49 -1.68 6.00
N THR A 96 -13.85 -0.40 6.03
CA THR A 96 -15.18 0.11 5.69
C THR A 96 -15.02 1.14 4.57
N PRO A 97 -15.58 0.90 3.37
CA PRO A 97 -15.53 1.87 2.27
C PRO A 97 -16.38 3.09 2.61
#